data_AF-A0A3A5VZB0-F1
#
_entry.id   AF-A0A3A5VZB0-F1
#
_cell.length_a   1.000
_cell.length_b   1.000
_cell.length_c   1.000
_cell.angle_alpha   90.00
_cell.angle_beta   90.00
_cell.angle_gamma   90.00
#
_symmetry.space_group_name_H-M   'P 1'
#
loop_
_entity.id
_entity.type
_entity.pdbx_description
1 polymer ?
#
loop_
_entity_poly.entity_id
_entity_poly.type
_entity_poly.pdbx_seq_one_letter_code
_entity_poly.pdbx_strand_id
1 'polypeptide(L)'
;MKKALAQNPNLLRTLIGLSLTLIFMLSYAVYGATVSPSVYIYKTEPTVNEYTASSADEEVERTYDAEDNTTTWAWQVIANDANLTWVNVTATELSSGALLRVTNVAMLYSHELLGSTYTLQNPLEEEFSCADLCDHAQVHERISEDGGTLEFHALTSVDPARRSNGSVFAADLAEAESKARAAIEYTHSPSILRIEIVENGNRTTEPSISAETVNEEFASIAVFSVDATTEFLWALAAVVGCFSMVLIPSFTVYFAARAKEKRDEAKLELAKNEVESYINESESPSDTDTAPK
;
A
#
# COMPACT_ATOMS: atom_id res chain seq x y z
N MET A 1 -51.33 15.13 1.99
CA MET A 1 -49.91 15.53 1.85
C MET A 1 -49.67 17.03 1.56
N LYS A 2 -50.60 17.81 1.00
CA LYS A 2 -50.40 19.26 0.77
C LYS A 2 -50.36 20.15 2.03
N LYS A 3 -50.76 19.64 3.20
CA LYS A 3 -51.01 20.46 4.40
C LYS A 3 -49.85 20.56 5.40
N ALA A 4 -48.82 19.71 5.30
CA ALA A 4 -47.66 19.75 6.19
C ALA A 4 -46.48 20.59 5.66
N LEU A 5 -46.41 20.82 4.34
CA LEU A 5 -45.35 21.60 3.68
C LEU A 5 -45.66 23.10 3.57
N ALA A 6 -46.89 23.52 3.86
CA ALA A 6 -47.35 24.90 3.69
C ALA A 6 -47.09 25.82 4.90
N GLN A 7 -46.52 25.31 6.00
CA GLN A 7 -46.43 26.05 7.27
C GLN A 7 -45.13 26.82 7.50
N ASN A 8 -44.13 26.77 6.62
CA ASN A 8 -42.91 27.57 6.81
C ASN A 8 -42.21 27.97 5.48
N PRO A 9 -42.62 29.07 4.82
CA PRO A 9 -41.99 29.54 3.58
C PRO A 9 -40.51 29.93 3.75
N ASN A 10 -40.07 30.24 4.98
CA ASN A 10 -38.67 30.45 5.31
C ASN A 10 -37.84 29.16 5.20
N LEU A 11 -38.42 28.00 5.51
CA LEU A 11 -37.73 26.70 5.48
C LEU A 11 -37.38 26.29 4.05
N LEU A 12 -38.28 26.54 3.09
CA LEU A 12 -38.03 26.28 1.67
C LEU A 12 -36.91 27.18 1.13
N ARG A 13 -36.90 28.46 1.53
CA ARG A 13 -35.90 29.45 1.09
C ARG A 13 -34.52 29.16 1.68
N THR A 14 -34.46 28.74 2.95
CA THR A 14 -33.21 28.29 3.58
C THR A 14 -32.72 26.99 2.98
N LEU A 15 -33.60 26.02 2.70
CA LEU A 15 -33.20 24.74 2.11
C LEU A 15 -32.67 24.93 0.68
N ILE A 16 -33.30 25.78 -0.13
CA ILE A 16 -32.79 26.14 -1.47
C ILE A 16 -31.46 26.88 -1.34
N GLY A 17 -31.34 27.86 -0.43
CA GLY A 17 -30.09 28.60 -0.22
C GLY A 17 -28.93 27.70 0.19
N LEU A 18 -29.15 26.79 1.15
CA LEU A 18 -28.14 25.86 1.65
C LEU A 18 -27.72 24.85 0.57
N SER A 19 -28.68 24.30 -0.18
CA SER A 19 -28.39 23.41 -1.32
C SER A 19 -27.56 24.10 -2.40
N LEU A 20 -27.85 25.37 -2.71
CA LEU A 20 -27.16 26.12 -3.76
C LEU A 20 -25.74 26.51 -3.33
N THR A 21 -25.54 26.88 -2.07
CA THR A 21 -24.19 27.07 -1.50
C THR A 21 -23.39 25.76 -1.46
N LEU A 22 -24.04 24.64 -1.16
CA LEU A 22 -23.39 23.33 -1.13
C LEU A 22 -22.91 22.92 -2.53
N ILE A 23 -23.74 23.15 -3.55
CA ILE A 23 -23.39 22.91 -4.95
C ILE A 23 -22.17 23.74 -5.35
N PHE A 24 -22.16 25.05 -5.08
CA PHE A 24 -21.00 25.88 -5.42
C PHE A 24 -19.73 25.48 -4.67
N MET A 25 -19.84 25.11 -3.39
CA MET A 25 -18.70 24.65 -2.62
C MET A 25 -18.15 23.31 -3.13
N LEU A 26 -19.04 22.35 -3.46
CA LEU A 26 -18.67 21.08 -4.07
C LEU A 26 -18.07 21.28 -5.46
N SER A 27 -18.66 22.12 -6.31
CA SER A 27 -18.12 22.42 -7.63
C SER A 27 -16.75 23.08 -7.55
N TYR A 28 -16.52 23.98 -6.59
CA TYR A 28 -15.21 24.60 -6.38
C TYR A 28 -14.18 23.57 -5.85
N ALA A 29 -14.57 22.68 -4.94
CA ALA A 29 -13.71 21.60 -4.45
C ALA A 29 -13.32 20.64 -5.58
N VAL A 30 -14.27 20.27 -6.45
CA VAL A 30 -14.00 19.44 -7.64
C VAL A 30 -13.09 20.18 -8.62
N TYR A 31 -13.34 21.46 -8.88
CA TYR A 31 -12.47 22.27 -9.74
C TYR A 31 -11.04 22.36 -9.19
N GLY A 32 -10.89 22.60 -7.88
CA GLY A 32 -9.59 22.62 -7.20
C GLY A 32 -8.83 21.30 -7.33
N ALA A 33 -9.54 20.16 -7.23
CA ALA A 33 -8.95 18.84 -7.42
C ALA A 33 -8.56 18.54 -8.88
N THR A 34 -9.21 19.18 -9.86
CA THR A 34 -8.88 19.01 -11.28
C THR A 34 -7.78 19.92 -11.80
N VAL A 35 -7.47 21.02 -11.09
CA VAL A 35 -6.46 22.02 -11.50
C VAL A 35 -5.15 21.89 -10.70
N SER A 36 -5.16 21.12 -9.60
CA SER A 36 -3.95 20.79 -8.85
C SER A 36 -2.99 19.91 -9.67
N PRO A 37 -1.66 20.04 -9.49
CA PRO A 37 -0.69 19.19 -10.17
C PRO A 37 -1.05 17.72 -9.97
N SER A 38 -1.09 16.98 -11.08
CA SER A 38 -1.43 15.56 -11.06
C SER A 38 -0.25 14.76 -10.55
N VAL A 39 -0.55 13.66 -9.87
CA VAL A 39 0.44 12.63 -9.56
C VAL A 39 0.73 11.88 -10.85
N TYR A 40 2.00 11.68 -11.16
CA TYR A 40 2.46 10.82 -12.24
C TYR A 40 3.23 9.64 -11.65
N ILE A 41 3.03 8.45 -12.20
CA ILE A 41 3.75 7.24 -11.83
C ILE A 41 4.78 6.96 -12.93
N TYR A 42 6.06 6.92 -12.56
CA TYR A 42 7.11 6.49 -13.46
C TYR A 42 7.47 5.03 -13.20
N LYS A 43 7.89 4.35 -14.26
CA LYS A 43 8.41 2.99 -14.20
C LYS A 43 9.89 2.97 -14.51
N THR A 44 10.60 2.08 -13.83
CA THR A 44 12.01 1.78 -14.11
C THR A 44 12.14 0.39 -14.71
N GLU A 45 13.16 0.20 -15.55
CA GLU A 45 13.53 -1.09 -16.11
C GLU A 45 14.92 -1.47 -15.57
N PRO A 46 15.06 -2.57 -14.82
CA PRO A 46 16.34 -3.01 -14.30
C PRO A 46 17.13 -3.78 -15.37
N THR A 47 18.39 -3.41 -15.54
CA THR A 47 19.39 -4.22 -16.24
C THR A 47 20.23 -4.96 -15.21
N VAL A 48 20.21 -6.28 -15.26
CA VAL A 48 20.94 -7.16 -14.34
C VAL A 48 22.18 -7.70 -15.06
N ASN A 49 23.36 -7.53 -14.44
CA ASN A 49 24.60 -8.15 -14.91
C ASN A 49 25.12 -9.10 -13.84
N GLU A 50 25.36 -10.35 -14.23
CA GLU A 50 25.91 -11.41 -13.37
C GLU A 50 27.39 -11.66 -13.71
N TYR A 51 28.21 -11.74 -12.67
CA TYR A 51 29.63 -12.04 -12.73
C TYR A 51 29.87 -13.28 -11.88
N THR A 52 30.44 -14.32 -12.47
CA THR A 52 30.80 -15.55 -11.75
C THR A 52 32.31 -15.66 -11.64
N ALA A 53 32.83 -16.54 -10.79
CA ALA A 53 34.27 -16.83 -10.71
C ALA A 53 34.91 -17.17 -12.08
N SER A 54 34.12 -17.67 -13.04
CA SER A 54 34.58 -18.00 -14.40
C SER A 54 34.50 -16.85 -15.42
N SER A 55 33.78 -15.78 -15.09
CA SER A 55 33.50 -14.63 -15.97
C SER A 55 33.86 -13.27 -15.39
N ALA A 56 34.29 -13.22 -14.13
CA ALA A 56 34.95 -12.05 -13.54
C ALA A 56 36.25 -11.78 -14.32
N ASP A 57 36.50 -10.51 -14.63
CA ASP A 57 37.73 -10.10 -15.31
C ASP A 57 38.91 -10.42 -14.39
N GLU A 58 39.93 -11.08 -14.94
CA GLU A 58 41.24 -11.31 -14.32
C GLU A 58 41.34 -12.46 -13.30
N GLU A 59 42.44 -13.21 -13.41
CA GLU A 59 42.75 -14.43 -12.65
C GLU A 59 42.53 -14.25 -11.14
N VAL A 60 41.87 -15.21 -10.49
CA VAL A 60 41.68 -15.21 -9.04
C VAL A 60 43.03 -15.13 -8.33
N GLU A 61 43.25 -14.03 -7.60
CA GLU A 61 44.51 -13.84 -6.87
C GLU A 61 44.45 -14.61 -5.56
N ARG A 62 45.17 -15.73 -5.48
CA ARG A 62 45.35 -16.50 -4.25
C ARG A 62 46.63 -16.09 -3.53
N THR A 63 46.49 -15.55 -2.33
CA THR A 63 47.61 -15.21 -1.44
C THR A 63 47.53 -16.04 -0.16
N TYR A 64 48.66 -16.61 0.27
CA TYR A 64 48.76 -17.30 1.56
C TYR A 64 49.71 -16.54 2.49
N ASP A 65 49.20 -16.16 3.65
CA ASP A 65 49.98 -15.56 4.73
C ASP A 65 50.45 -16.65 5.71
N ALA A 66 51.76 -16.81 5.84
CA ALA A 66 52.35 -17.82 6.72
C ALA A 66 52.42 -17.38 8.19
N GLU A 67 52.36 -16.08 8.48
CA GLU A 67 52.38 -15.52 9.84
C GLU A 67 51.00 -15.67 10.48
N ASP A 68 49.95 -15.29 9.75
CA ASP A 68 48.56 -15.40 10.20
C ASP A 68 47.94 -16.77 9.89
N ASN A 69 48.61 -17.59 9.09
CA ASN A 69 48.12 -18.89 8.61
C ASN A 69 46.73 -18.77 7.96
N THR A 70 46.58 -17.80 7.05
CA THR A 70 45.34 -17.55 6.32
C THR A 70 45.56 -17.59 4.82
N THR A 71 44.55 -18.02 4.07
CA THR A 71 44.51 -17.92 2.60
C THR A 71 43.46 -16.89 2.21
N THR A 72 43.82 -15.96 1.33
CA THR A 72 42.92 -14.98 0.74
C THR A 72 42.77 -15.24 -0.75
N TRP A 73 41.53 -15.27 -1.22
CA TRP A 73 41.19 -15.21 -2.64
C TRP A 73 40.54 -13.87 -2.92
N ALA A 74 40.97 -13.20 -3.99
CA ALA A 74 40.44 -11.90 -4.39
C ALA A 74 39.92 -11.93 -5.82
N TRP A 75 38.76 -11.32 -6.02
CA TRP A 75 38.13 -11.06 -7.32
C TRP A 75 37.88 -9.58 -7.47
N GLN A 76 37.94 -9.10 -8.72
CA GLN A 76 37.55 -7.75 -9.09
C GLN A 76 36.33 -7.79 -10.02
N VAL A 77 35.30 -7.03 -9.66
CA VAL A 77 34.09 -6.88 -10.47
C VAL A 77 33.99 -5.41 -10.87
N ILE A 78 34.01 -5.15 -12.18
CA ILE A 78 33.84 -3.83 -12.75
C ILE A 78 32.38 -3.71 -13.20
N ALA A 79 31.57 -3.04 -12.37
CA ALA A 79 30.17 -2.79 -12.66
C ALA A 79 30.00 -1.50 -13.49
N ASN A 80 28.82 -1.32 -14.09
CA ASN A 80 28.48 -0.08 -14.78
C ASN A 80 28.15 1.02 -13.76
N ASP A 81 28.88 2.13 -13.82
CA ASP A 81 28.70 3.31 -12.95
C ASP A 81 27.34 4.01 -13.12
N ALA A 82 26.71 3.91 -14.29
CA ALA A 82 25.49 4.64 -14.61
C ALA A 82 24.25 3.98 -14.00
N ASN A 83 23.59 4.68 -13.07
CA ASN A 83 22.39 4.26 -12.35
C ASN A 83 22.51 2.91 -11.62
N LEU A 84 23.71 2.54 -11.16
CA LEU A 84 23.89 1.37 -10.31
C LEU A 84 23.08 1.55 -9.02
N THR A 85 22.20 0.62 -8.68
CA THR A 85 21.31 0.70 -7.51
C THR A 85 21.71 -0.26 -6.41
N TRP A 86 22.03 -1.50 -6.73
CA TRP A 86 22.49 -2.48 -5.76
C TRP A 86 23.50 -3.47 -6.34
N VAL A 87 24.22 -4.10 -5.42
CA VAL A 87 25.15 -5.19 -5.69
C VAL A 87 24.88 -6.30 -4.69
N ASN A 88 24.72 -7.52 -5.20
CA ASN A 88 24.59 -8.73 -4.40
C ASN A 88 25.81 -9.59 -4.65
N VAL A 89 26.36 -10.18 -3.59
CA VAL A 89 27.47 -11.13 -3.68
C VAL A 89 27.07 -12.38 -2.95
N THR A 90 27.16 -13.51 -3.64
CA THR A 90 26.96 -14.84 -3.07
C THR A 90 28.27 -15.59 -3.16
N ALA A 91 28.79 -16.03 -2.02
CA ALA A 91 29.95 -16.89 -1.93
C ALA A 91 29.50 -18.28 -1.51
N THR A 92 29.99 -19.32 -2.18
CA THR A 92 29.68 -20.73 -1.89
C THR A 92 30.94 -21.54 -1.69
N GLU A 93 30.78 -22.72 -1.08
CA GLU A 93 31.88 -23.63 -0.75
C GLU A 93 32.85 -23.04 0.28
N LEU A 94 32.36 -22.15 1.13
CA LEU A 94 33.12 -21.55 2.23
C LEU A 94 33.40 -22.57 3.35
N SER A 95 34.59 -22.49 3.92
CA SER A 95 34.92 -23.17 5.18
C SER A 95 34.29 -22.47 6.39
N SER A 96 34.14 -23.21 7.49
CA SER A 96 33.67 -22.66 8.76
C SER A 96 34.65 -21.60 9.30
N GLY A 97 34.11 -20.45 9.68
CA GLY A 97 34.87 -19.27 10.09
C GLY A 97 35.47 -18.47 8.94
N ALA A 98 35.06 -18.70 7.68
CA ALA A 98 35.50 -17.89 6.55
C ALA A 98 34.94 -16.45 6.66
N LEU A 99 35.77 -15.48 6.30
CA LEU A 99 35.41 -14.05 6.26
C LEU A 99 35.22 -13.61 4.80
N LEU A 100 34.02 -13.19 4.45
CA LEU A 100 33.74 -12.46 3.21
C LEU A 100 33.95 -10.97 3.46
N ARG A 101 34.82 -10.36 2.66
CA ARG A 101 35.09 -8.92 2.67
C ARG A 101 34.79 -8.33 1.30
N VAL A 102 33.88 -7.35 1.26
CA VAL A 102 33.50 -6.64 0.04
C VAL A 102 33.94 -5.19 0.17
N THR A 103 34.79 -4.75 -0.76
CA THR A 103 35.37 -3.41 -0.76
C THR A 103 34.96 -2.64 -2.01
N ASN A 104 34.48 -1.41 -1.83
CA ASN A 104 34.23 -0.46 -2.90
C ASN A 104 34.63 0.95 -2.46
N VAL A 105 35.44 1.63 -3.29
CA VAL A 105 35.99 2.96 -2.95
C VAL A 105 34.90 4.02 -2.85
N ALA A 106 33.85 3.91 -3.68
CA ALA A 106 32.71 4.82 -3.67
C ALA A 106 31.71 4.57 -2.53
N MET A 107 32.03 3.64 -1.61
CA MET A 107 31.23 3.22 -0.47
C MET A 107 29.93 2.51 -0.86
N LEU A 108 29.43 1.68 0.04
CA LEU A 108 28.18 0.96 -0.11
C LEU A 108 27.40 1.02 1.20
N TYR A 109 26.08 0.95 1.10
CA TYR A 109 25.18 0.75 2.21
C TYR A 109 24.92 -0.75 2.38
N SER A 110 25.30 -1.33 3.51
CA SER A 110 24.99 -2.74 3.81
C SER A 110 24.47 -2.92 5.23
N HIS A 111 23.71 -3.99 5.44
CA HIS A 111 23.29 -4.45 6.76
C HIS A 111 23.01 -5.96 6.68
N GLU A 112 23.08 -6.69 7.80
CA GLU A 112 22.81 -8.13 7.82
C GLU A 112 21.35 -8.48 7.46
N LEU A 113 20.42 -7.59 7.82
CA LEU A 113 19.00 -7.73 7.49
C LEU A 113 18.65 -7.26 6.05
N LEU A 114 19.58 -6.64 5.33
CA LEU A 114 19.31 -6.20 3.96
C LEU A 114 19.15 -7.42 3.04
N GLY A 115 18.04 -7.50 2.30
CA GLY A 115 17.71 -8.64 1.44
C GLY A 115 16.99 -9.80 2.15
N SER A 116 16.85 -9.73 3.48
CA SER A 116 16.08 -10.73 4.22
C SER A 116 14.59 -10.67 3.86
N THR A 117 13.97 -11.85 3.70
CA THR A 117 12.54 -11.97 3.43
C THR A 117 11.78 -12.21 4.72
N TYR A 118 10.60 -11.60 4.84
CA TYR A 118 9.71 -11.86 5.97
C TYR A 118 9.31 -13.33 6.00
N THR A 119 9.62 -14.01 7.11
CA THR A 119 9.15 -15.37 7.37
C THR A 119 8.54 -15.44 8.77
N LEU A 120 7.63 -16.39 9.02
CA LEU A 120 7.06 -16.57 10.36
C LEU A 120 8.12 -16.93 11.43
N GLN A 121 9.31 -17.39 11.01
CA GLN A 121 10.46 -17.70 11.85
C GLN A 121 11.42 -16.52 12.01
N ASN A 122 11.44 -15.58 11.05
CA ASN A 122 12.15 -14.32 11.11
C ASN A 122 11.13 -13.20 10.86
N PRO A 123 10.33 -12.83 11.89
CA PRO A 123 9.51 -11.64 11.78
C PRO A 123 10.51 -10.50 11.60
N LEU A 124 10.63 -10.00 10.36
CA LEU A 124 11.37 -8.76 10.11
C LEU A 124 10.91 -7.80 11.19
N GLU A 125 11.85 -7.30 11.98
CA GLU A 125 11.53 -6.19 12.88
C GLU A 125 10.82 -5.17 11.99
N GLU A 126 9.59 -4.77 12.37
CA GLU A 126 8.72 -3.89 11.57
C GLU A 126 9.36 -2.51 11.29
N GLU A 127 10.64 -2.33 11.66
CA GLU A 127 11.41 -1.10 11.70
C GLU A 127 12.73 -1.17 10.90
N PHE A 128 13.05 -2.26 10.17
CA PHE A 128 14.29 -2.26 9.36
C PHE A 128 14.17 -1.29 8.17
N SER A 129 14.89 -0.16 8.27
CA SER A 129 15.06 0.83 7.21
C SER A 129 16.54 0.97 6.89
N CYS A 130 16.95 0.63 5.66
CA CYS A 130 18.33 0.80 5.23
C CYS A 130 18.77 2.27 5.23
N ALA A 131 17.83 3.22 5.15
CA ALA A 131 18.15 4.64 5.27
C ALA A 131 18.72 5.01 6.65
N ASP A 132 18.35 4.27 7.69
CA ASP A 132 18.71 4.57 9.08
C ASP A 132 19.72 3.56 9.66
N LEU A 133 19.63 2.29 9.24
CA LEU A 133 20.36 1.18 9.86
C LEU A 133 21.48 0.62 8.99
N CYS A 134 21.55 0.91 7.69
CA CYS A 134 22.66 0.43 6.88
C CYS A 134 23.94 1.22 7.16
N ASP A 135 25.03 0.50 7.30
CA ASP A 135 26.35 1.08 7.39
C ASP A 135 26.79 1.58 6.02
N HIS A 136 27.17 2.85 5.94
CA HIS A 136 27.76 3.44 4.74
C HIS A 136 29.29 3.41 4.84
N ALA A 137 29.89 2.38 4.29
CA ALA A 137 31.32 2.10 4.43
C ALA A 137 31.97 1.65 3.13
N GLN A 138 33.29 1.81 3.05
CA GLN A 138 34.09 1.30 1.92
C GLN A 138 34.31 -0.20 2.01
N VAL A 139 34.38 -0.75 3.22
CA VAL A 139 34.68 -2.15 3.49
C VAL A 139 33.54 -2.72 4.31
N HIS A 140 32.99 -3.84 3.86
CA HIS A 140 31.97 -4.60 4.55
C HIS A 140 32.44 -6.03 4.76
N GLU A 141 32.20 -6.55 5.96
CA GLU A 141 32.69 -7.85 6.39
C GLU A 141 31.54 -8.72 6.92
N ARG A 142 31.55 -10.00 6.56
CA ARG A 142 30.59 -11.01 7.03
C ARG A 142 31.31 -12.33 7.27
N ILE A 143 30.95 -13.02 8.36
CA ILE A 143 31.57 -14.27 8.75
C ILE A 143 30.59 -15.42 8.48
N SER A 144 31.07 -16.48 7.84
CA SER A 144 30.33 -17.74 7.70
C SER A 144 30.68 -18.64 8.89
N GLU A 145 29.84 -18.65 9.93
CA GLU A 145 30.11 -19.43 11.15
C GLU A 145 30.20 -20.94 10.87
N ASP A 146 29.21 -21.49 10.16
CA ASP A 146 29.10 -22.92 9.86
C ASP A 146 29.72 -23.32 8.50
N GLY A 147 30.21 -22.35 7.72
CA GLY A 147 30.63 -22.55 6.33
C GLY A 147 29.45 -22.66 5.36
N GLY A 148 29.75 -23.04 4.11
CA GLY A 148 28.74 -23.26 3.07
C GLY A 148 28.52 -22.02 2.20
N THR A 149 27.32 -21.45 2.27
CA THR A 149 26.89 -20.30 1.44
C THR A 149 26.71 -19.07 2.29
N LEU A 150 27.22 -17.93 1.83
CA LEU A 150 27.05 -16.63 2.44
C LEU A 150 26.57 -15.63 1.39
N GLU A 151 25.51 -14.90 1.72
CA GLU A 151 24.92 -13.87 0.89
C GLU A 151 25.22 -12.49 1.49
N PHE A 152 25.58 -11.56 0.63
CA PHE A 152 25.86 -10.17 0.96
C PHE A 152 25.06 -9.27 0.03
N HIS A 153 24.28 -8.37 0.60
CA HIS A 153 23.50 -7.40 -0.13
C HIS A 153 23.99 -6.00 0.20
N ALA A 154 24.11 -5.15 -0.83
CA ALA A 154 24.52 -3.77 -0.68
C ALA A 154 23.78 -2.84 -1.65
N LEU A 155 23.48 -1.62 -1.21
CA LEU A 155 22.94 -0.55 -2.04
C LEU A 155 23.99 0.52 -2.30
N THR A 156 23.92 1.19 -3.45
CA THR A 156 24.72 2.39 -3.73
C THR A 156 24.07 3.65 -3.17
N SER A 157 22.76 3.63 -2.92
CA SER A 157 22.00 4.69 -2.27
C SER A 157 20.80 4.13 -1.55
N VAL A 158 20.40 4.82 -0.49
CA VAL A 158 19.21 4.50 0.29
C VAL A 158 17.93 5.08 -0.31
N ASP A 159 18.03 6.02 -1.27
CA ASP A 159 16.88 6.66 -1.89
C ASP A 159 16.00 5.65 -2.64
N PRO A 160 14.76 5.42 -2.18
CA PRO A 160 13.86 4.48 -2.85
C PRO A 160 13.40 4.99 -4.22
N ALA A 161 13.39 6.30 -4.50
CA ALA A 161 12.94 6.83 -5.79
C ALA A 161 13.78 6.30 -6.97
N ARG A 162 14.99 5.84 -6.70
CA ARG A 162 15.93 5.31 -7.69
C ARG A 162 15.63 3.88 -8.14
N ARG A 163 14.74 3.16 -7.44
CA ARG A 163 14.51 1.73 -7.64
C ARG A 163 13.04 1.37 -7.53
N SER A 164 12.60 0.38 -8.30
CA SER A 164 11.25 -0.19 -8.17
C SER A 164 10.09 0.79 -8.40
N ASN A 165 10.19 1.62 -9.44
CA ASN A 165 9.18 2.62 -9.81
C ASN A 165 8.97 3.72 -8.75
N GLY A 166 8.20 4.75 -9.09
CA GLY A 166 7.86 5.78 -8.11
C GLY A 166 6.84 6.79 -8.61
N SER A 167 6.66 7.86 -7.85
CA SER A 167 5.69 8.90 -8.17
C SER A 167 6.28 10.30 -8.06
N VAL A 168 5.82 11.20 -8.93
CA VAL A 168 6.21 12.61 -8.92
C VAL A 168 4.99 13.51 -9.11
N PHE A 169 5.01 14.68 -8.48
CA PHE A 169 4.02 15.72 -8.71
C PHE A 169 4.51 16.70 -9.77
N ALA A 170 3.70 16.95 -10.79
CA ALA A 170 4.03 17.85 -11.89
C ALA A 170 2.75 18.48 -12.49
N ALA A 171 2.91 19.61 -13.18
CA ALA A 171 1.83 20.29 -13.88
C ALA A 171 1.50 19.63 -15.23
N ASP A 172 2.51 19.06 -15.90
CA ASP A 172 2.36 18.37 -17.16
C ASP A 172 3.30 17.17 -17.29
N LEU A 173 3.11 16.37 -18.35
CA LEU A 173 3.86 15.14 -18.59
C LEU A 173 5.37 15.40 -18.81
N ALA A 174 5.73 16.54 -19.42
CA ALA A 174 7.12 16.85 -19.72
C ALA A 174 7.90 17.22 -18.44
N GLU A 175 7.28 18.00 -17.56
CA GLU A 175 7.82 18.29 -16.24
C GLU A 175 7.91 17.00 -15.40
N ALA A 176 6.89 16.14 -15.47
CA ALA A 176 6.88 14.86 -14.77
C ALA A 176 8.03 13.95 -15.21
N GLU A 177 8.26 13.84 -16.51
CA GLU A 177 9.35 13.02 -17.07
C GLU A 177 10.71 13.56 -16.63
N SER A 178 10.91 14.87 -16.71
CA SER A 178 12.15 15.52 -16.26
C SER A 178 12.44 15.23 -14.77
N LYS A 179 11.43 15.38 -13.91
CA LYS A 179 11.54 15.08 -12.47
C LYS A 179 11.83 13.61 -12.21
N ALA A 180 11.15 12.70 -12.92
CA ALA A 180 11.37 11.26 -12.77
C ALA A 180 12.79 10.86 -13.20
N ARG A 181 13.27 11.36 -14.34
CA ARG A 181 14.64 11.11 -14.81
C ARG A 181 15.67 11.63 -13.81
N ALA A 182 15.50 12.85 -13.31
CA ALA A 182 16.39 13.43 -12.31
C ALA A 182 16.37 12.67 -10.98
N ALA A 183 15.26 12.03 -10.62
CA ALA A 183 15.17 11.20 -9.41
C ALA A 183 15.89 9.85 -9.55
N ILE A 184 15.97 9.30 -10.77
CA ILE A 184 16.64 8.02 -11.05
C ILE A 184 18.14 8.22 -11.32
N GLU A 185 18.48 9.31 -12.01
CA GLU A 185 19.84 9.62 -12.46
C GLU A 185 20.83 9.66 -11.30
N TYR A 186 21.83 8.78 -11.38
CA TYR A 186 22.88 8.67 -10.39
C TYR A 186 24.11 8.04 -11.01
N THR A 187 25.28 8.47 -10.55
CA THR A 187 26.55 7.87 -10.95
C THR A 187 27.26 7.36 -9.71
N HIS A 188 27.40 6.04 -9.61
CA HIS A 188 28.26 5.41 -8.61
C HIS A 188 29.65 5.31 -9.22
N SER A 189 30.65 6.05 -8.74
CA SER A 189 31.98 5.97 -9.36
C SER A 189 33.11 6.10 -8.33
N PRO A 190 34.10 5.20 -8.35
CA PRO A 190 34.22 4.04 -9.24
C PRO A 190 33.35 2.84 -8.79
N SER A 191 32.65 2.18 -9.71
CA SER A 191 31.92 0.92 -9.44
C SER A 191 32.79 -0.31 -9.58
N ILE A 192 33.97 -0.26 -8.97
CA ILE A 192 34.88 -1.40 -8.88
C ILE A 192 34.66 -2.03 -7.51
N LEU A 193 34.21 -3.28 -7.50
CA LEU A 193 34.10 -4.07 -6.29
C LEU A 193 35.27 -5.04 -6.20
N ARG A 194 35.95 -5.03 -5.06
CA ARG A 194 36.93 -6.04 -4.70
C ARG A 194 36.28 -6.98 -3.69
N ILE A 195 36.09 -8.22 -4.09
CA ILE A 195 35.49 -9.28 -3.27
C ILE A 195 36.63 -10.15 -2.78
N GLU A 196 36.72 -10.38 -1.49
CA GLU A 196 37.76 -11.19 -0.87
C GLU A 196 37.14 -12.23 0.05
N ILE A 197 37.65 -13.45 -0.02
CA ILE A 197 37.35 -14.49 0.94
C ILE A 197 38.63 -14.78 1.70
N VAL A 198 38.59 -14.74 3.03
CA VAL A 198 39.71 -15.07 3.90
C VAL A 198 39.36 -16.33 4.69
N GLU A 199 40.16 -17.39 4.52
CA GLU A 199 39.99 -18.65 5.22
C GLU A 199 41.21 -19.02 6.07
N ASN A 200 40.95 -19.78 7.13
CA ASN A 200 42.00 -20.28 8.01
C ASN A 200 42.74 -21.47 7.38
N GLY A 201 44.07 -21.42 7.44
CA GLY A 201 45.00 -22.43 6.93
C GLY A 201 45.46 -22.17 5.50
N ASN A 202 46.46 -22.95 5.07
CA ASN A 202 46.91 -23.00 3.68
C ASN A 202 45.92 -23.83 2.84
N ARG A 203 44.98 -23.16 2.19
CA ARG A 203 43.89 -23.77 1.42
C ARG A 203 44.20 -23.77 -0.06
N THR A 204 43.98 -24.89 -0.74
CA THR A 204 44.18 -25.02 -2.19
C THR A 204 42.88 -25.07 -2.98
N THR A 205 41.76 -25.29 -2.30
CA THR A 205 40.43 -25.28 -2.91
C THR A 205 39.97 -23.84 -3.06
N GLU A 206 39.60 -23.44 -4.27
CA GLU A 206 39.05 -22.12 -4.56
C GLU A 206 37.55 -22.12 -4.23
N PRO A 207 37.06 -21.16 -3.41
CA PRO A 207 35.63 -20.99 -3.21
C PRO A 207 35.00 -20.29 -4.43
N SER A 208 33.71 -20.53 -4.65
CA SER A 208 33.00 -19.96 -5.80
C SER A 208 32.29 -18.66 -5.41
N ILE A 209 32.33 -17.67 -6.30
CA ILE A 209 31.60 -16.41 -6.14
C ILE A 209 30.62 -16.17 -7.30
N SER A 210 29.51 -15.50 -6.97
CA SER A 210 28.57 -14.91 -7.91
C SER A 210 28.27 -13.49 -7.43
N ALA A 211 28.54 -12.50 -8.26
CA ALA A 211 28.20 -11.11 -8.01
C ALA A 211 27.14 -10.66 -9.02
N GLU A 212 26.04 -10.11 -8.54
CA GLU A 212 24.96 -9.54 -9.34
C GLU A 212 24.94 -8.03 -9.13
N THR A 213 24.94 -7.27 -10.22
CA THR A 213 24.85 -5.81 -10.20
C THR A 213 23.62 -5.38 -10.97
N VAL A 214 22.89 -4.40 -10.44
CA VAL A 214 21.64 -3.93 -11.06
C VAL A 214 21.71 -2.44 -11.32
N ASN A 215 21.42 -2.07 -12.57
CA ASN A 215 21.32 -0.70 -13.04
C ASN A 215 19.87 -0.42 -13.43
N GLU A 216 19.24 0.57 -12.80
CA GLU A 216 17.85 0.93 -13.08
C GLU A 216 17.80 2.10 -14.08
N GLU A 217 16.97 2.00 -15.12
CA GLU A 217 16.78 3.07 -16.09
C GLU A 217 15.31 3.52 -16.15
N PHE A 218 15.08 4.79 -16.47
CA PHE A 218 13.74 5.28 -16.75
C PHE A 218 13.12 4.54 -17.95
N ALA A 219 11.96 3.93 -17.74
CA ALA A 219 11.22 3.21 -18.78
C ALA A 219 10.06 4.04 -19.35
N SER A 220 9.15 4.49 -18.48
CA SER A 220 7.95 5.21 -18.90
C SER A 220 7.33 6.03 -17.78
N ILE A 221 6.44 6.96 -18.11
CA ILE A 221 5.68 7.74 -17.13
C ILE A 221 4.23 7.92 -17.60
N ALA A 222 3.30 7.84 -16.65
CA ALA A 222 1.87 8.03 -16.91
C ALA A 222 1.21 8.83 -15.79
N VAL A 223 0.15 9.57 -16.13
CA VAL A 223 -0.72 10.20 -15.13
C VAL A 223 -1.31 9.10 -14.26
N PHE A 224 -1.24 9.26 -12.95
CA PHE A 224 -1.96 8.41 -12.02
C PHE A 224 -3.46 8.61 -12.28
N SER A 225 -4.11 7.58 -12.81
CA SER A 225 -5.56 7.56 -12.96
C SER A 225 -6.14 6.47 -12.07
N VAL A 226 -7.14 6.87 -11.30
CA VAL A 226 -7.97 5.94 -10.55
C VAL A 226 -9.13 5.55 -11.46
N ASP A 227 -9.53 4.28 -11.47
CA ASP A 227 -10.72 3.84 -12.19
C ASP A 227 -11.97 4.43 -11.52
N ALA A 228 -12.38 5.60 -12.02
CA ALA A 228 -13.50 6.35 -11.51
C ALA A 228 -14.80 5.54 -11.51
N THR A 229 -14.94 4.56 -12.41
CA THR A 229 -16.15 3.71 -12.47
C THR A 229 -16.21 2.79 -11.26
N THR A 230 -15.10 2.09 -10.97
CA THR A 230 -15.03 1.16 -9.85
C THR A 230 -15.09 1.89 -8.51
N GLU A 231 -14.35 2.99 -8.36
CA GLU A 231 -14.43 3.80 -7.14
C GLU A 231 -15.80 4.43 -6.92
N PHE A 232 -16.46 4.90 -8.00
CA PHE A 232 -17.83 5.39 -7.90
C PHE A 232 -18.81 4.29 -7.47
N LEU A 233 -18.65 3.06 -7.95
CA LEU A 233 -19.48 1.93 -7.52
C LEU A 233 -19.30 1.61 -6.04
N TRP A 234 -18.06 1.64 -5.53
CA TRP A 234 -17.80 1.45 -4.10
C TRP A 234 -18.36 2.60 -3.26
N ALA A 235 -18.18 3.85 -3.69
CA ALA A 235 -18.75 5.02 -3.02
C ALA A 235 -20.29 5.00 -3.02
N LEU A 236 -20.93 4.66 -4.15
CA LEU A 236 -22.37 4.50 -4.28
C LEU A 236 -22.88 3.40 -3.34
N ALA A 237 -22.21 2.24 -3.31
CA ALA A 237 -22.57 1.14 -2.43
C ALA A 237 -22.51 1.55 -0.95
N ALA A 238 -21.47 2.30 -0.54
CA ALA A 238 -21.34 2.82 0.82
C ALA A 238 -22.47 3.80 1.17
N VAL A 239 -22.80 4.73 0.27
CA VAL A 239 -23.90 5.70 0.47
C VAL A 239 -25.24 5.00 0.57
N VAL A 240 -25.56 4.07 -0.34
CA VAL A 240 -26.79 3.29 -0.30
C VAL A 240 -26.87 2.46 0.98
N GLY A 241 -25.75 1.87 1.42
CA GLY A 241 -25.65 1.14 2.68
C GLY A 241 -25.99 2.02 3.89
N CYS A 242 -25.38 3.21 3.98
CA CYS A 242 -25.62 4.15 5.07
C CYS A 242 -27.08 4.63 5.11
N PHE A 243 -27.64 5.04 3.96
CA PHE A 243 -29.05 5.44 3.88
C PHE A 243 -29.99 4.27 4.20
N SER A 244 -29.69 3.06 3.75
CA SER A 244 -30.51 1.89 4.04
C SER A 244 -30.53 1.57 5.54
N MET A 245 -29.38 1.70 6.22
CA MET A 245 -29.27 1.48 7.66
C MET A 245 -30.13 2.44 8.48
N VAL A 246 -30.33 3.69 8.02
CA VAL A 246 -31.16 4.68 8.70
C VAL A 246 -32.64 4.57 8.29
N LEU A 247 -32.91 4.40 6.99
CA LEU A 247 -34.27 4.44 6.45
C LEU A 247 -35.06 3.17 6.75
N ILE A 248 -34.45 1.98 6.70
CA ILE A 248 -35.16 0.72 6.92
C ILE A 248 -35.79 0.68 8.32
N PRO A 249 -35.06 0.94 9.43
CA PRO A 249 -35.66 0.99 10.77
C PRO A 249 -36.70 2.11 10.91
N SER A 250 -36.46 3.27 10.30
CA SER A 250 -37.38 4.41 10.36
C SER A 250 -38.72 4.08 9.71
N PHE A 251 -38.71 3.44 8.53
CA PHE A 251 -39.92 3.04 7.83
C PHE A 251 -40.64 1.87 8.50
N THR A 252 -39.92 0.89 9.05
CA THR A 252 -40.56 -0.24 9.75
C THR A 252 -41.33 0.25 10.98
N VAL A 253 -40.75 1.16 11.77
CA VAL A 253 -41.44 1.79 12.90
C VAL A 253 -42.66 2.59 12.43
N TYR A 254 -42.52 3.40 11.37
CA TYR A 254 -43.62 4.17 10.82
C TYR A 254 -44.79 3.28 10.38
N PHE A 255 -44.53 2.22 9.59
CA PHE A 255 -45.59 1.33 9.11
C PHE A 255 -46.20 0.50 10.24
N ALA A 256 -45.41 0.07 11.23
CA ALA A 256 -45.93 -0.61 12.42
C ALA A 256 -46.88 0.29 13.22
N ALA A 257 -46.51 1.56 13.42
CA ALA A 257 -47.36 2.55 14.08
C ALA A 257 -48.67 2.78 13.31
N ARG A 258 -48.58 2.96 11.99
CA ARG A 258 -49.73 3.17 11.10
C ARG A 258 -50.68 1.97 11.05
N ALA A 259 -50.14 0.76 11.10
CA ALA A 259 -50.93 -0.47 11.15
C ALA A 259 -51.61 -0.66 12.51
N LYS A 260 -50.92 -0.31 13.60
CA LYS A 260 -51.51 -0.31 14.94
C LYS A 260 -52.66 0.70 15.04
N GLU A 261 -52.45 1.92 14.57
CA GLU A 261 -53.46 2.98 14.55
C GLU A 261 -54.74 2.52 13.83
N LYS A 262 -54.61 1.93 12.63
CA LYS A 262 -55.76 1.36 11.90
C LYS A 262 -56.46 0.21 12.64
N ARG A 263 -55.71 -0.66 13.34
CA ARG A 263 -56.31 -1.76 14.13
C ARG A 263 -57.05 -1.24 15.35
N ASP A 264 -56.53 -0.20 15.98
CA ASP A 264 -57.14 0.41 17.15
C ASP A 264 -58.40 1.21 16.75
N GLU A 265 -58.39 1.91 15.61
CA GLU A 265 -59.59 2.51 15.00
C GLU A 265 -60.68 1.47 14.71
N ALA A 266 -60.33 0.35 14.07
CA ALA A 266 -61.29 -0.71 13.75
C ALA A 266 -61.90 -1.35 15.02
N LYS A 267 -61.12 -1.52 16.09
CA LYS A 267 -61.64 -2.00 17.38
C LYS A 267 -62.57 -0.99 18.04
N LEU A 268 -62.26 0.30 17.93
CA LEU A 268 -63.10 1.37 18.47
C LEU A 268 -64.45 1.42 17.74
N GLU A 269 -64.46 1.24 16.42
CA GLU A 269 -65.69 1.17 15.62
C GLU A 269 -66.55 -0.04 15.99
N LEU A 270 -65.95 -1.23 16.16
CA LEU A 270 -66.68 -2.42 16.61
C LEU A 270 -67.28 -2.23 18.01
N ALA A 271 -66.52 -1.66 18.96
CA ALA A 271 -67.02 -1.40 20.31
C ALA A 271 -68.14 -0.35 20.32
N LYS A 272 -68.08 0.67 19.45
CA LYS A 272 -69.18 1.63 19.28
C LYS A 272 -70.44 0.95 18.76
N ASN A 273 -70.32 0.11 17.73
CA ASN A 273 -71.45 -0.61 17.16
C ASN A 273 -72.08 -1.58 18.18
N GLU A 274 -71.26 -2.23 19.01
CA GLU A 274 -71.74 -3.12 20.08
C GLU A 274 -72.51 -2.33 21.15
N VAL A 275 -71.98 -1.21 21.63
CA VAL A 275 -72.69 -0.33 22.58
C VAL A 275 -73.98 0.22 22.00
N GLU A 276 -73.98 0.63 20.73
CA GLU A 276 -75.18 1.13 20.04
C GLU A 276 -76.23 0.03 19.85
N SER A 277 -75.82 -1.24 19.65
CA SER A 277 -76.74 -2.38 19.62
C SER A 277 -77.36 -2.68 20.98
N TYR A 278 -76.59 -2.58 22.07
CA TYR A 278 -77.12 -2.74 23.44
C TYR A 278 -78.09 -1.62 23.84
N ILE A 279 -77.82 -0.38 23.42
CA ILE A 279 -78.73 0.75 23.67
C ILE A 279 -80.05 0.56 22.91
N ASN A 280 -79.99 0.14 21.63
CA ASN A 280 -81.18 -0.12 20.82
C ASN A 280 -82.00 -1.31 21.31
N GLU A 281 -81.39 -2.36 21.89
CA GLU A 281 -82.12 -3.49 22.48
C GLU A 281 -82.88 -3.08 23.76
N SER A 282 -82.31 -2.15 24.54
CA SER A 282 -82.90 -1.66 25.79
C SER A 282 -84.05 -0.65 25.61
N GLU A 283 -84.27 -0.14 24.40
CA GLU A 283 -85.36 0.80 24.05
C GLU A 283 -86.61 0.13 23.45
N SER A 284 -86.68 -1.21 23.38
CA SER A 284 -87.90 -1.91 22.95
C SER A 284 -88.92 -2.04 24.11
N PRO A 285 -90.08 -1.35 24.09
CA PRO A 285 -91.05 -1.41 25.17
C PRO A 285 -91.88 -2.69 25.08
N SER A 286 -91.92 -3.45 26.18
CA SER A 286 -92.94 -4.47 26.39
C SER A 286 -94.28 -3.80 26.67
N ASP A 287 -95.17 -3.71 25.68
CA ASP A 287 -96.59 -3.52 25.97
C ASP A 287 -97.49 -4.00 24.82
N THR A 288 -97.93 -5.25 24.90
CA THR A 288 -99.23 -5.66 24.36
C THR A 288 -99.81 -6.73 25.27
N ASP A 289 -100.69 -6.32 26.17
CA ASP A 289 -101.73 -7.18 26.73
C ASP A 289 -103.05 -6.41 26.78
N THR A 290 -104.02 -6.80 25.94
CA THR A 290 -105.46 -6.58 26.20
C THR A 290 -106.34 -7.44 25.26
N ALA A 291 -106.72 -8.63 25.74
CA ALA A 291 -108.07 -9.20 25.95
C ALA A 291 -109.33 -8.76 25.12
N PRO A 292 -110.40 -9.60 25.09
CA PRO A 292 -111.07 -9.98 23.84
C PRO A 292 -112.51 -9.46 23.66
N LYS A 293 -112.87 -9.18 22.41
CA LYS A 293 -114.13 -9.56 21.71
C LYS A 293 -114.08 -9.06 20.27
#